data_AF-A0AAU3Z1B9-F1
#
_entry.id   AF-A0AAU3Z1B9-F1
#
_cell.length_a   1.000
_cell.length_b   1.000
_cell.length_c   1.000
_cell.angle_alpha   90.00
_cell.angle_beta   90.00
_cell.angle_gamma   90.00
#
_symmetry.space_group_name_H-M   'P 1'
#
loop_
_entity.id
_entity.type
_entity.pdbx_description
1 polymer ?
#
loop_
_entity_poly.entity_id
_entity_poly.type
_entity_poly.pdbx_seq_one_letter_code
_entity_poly.pdbx_strand_id
1 'polypeptide(L)'
;MVDLDERYGEGWCVTLARRPVTETLALMGVEPGSQGDVDALDGEGAEADPPARLTARALPGGWSLVVETSGMTGWAGTRSEVLEALSAAGGAACSLTAGPGQDEVLYAEDGRMLIWFEPVTASLAGEGADRFRGPLERAGFLPDADGRLDAALEPLPGSQLLVIAVEIVAGLRLTAEAFEGPWRGGVSEL
;
A
#
# COMPACT_ATOMS: atom_id res chain seq x y z
N MET A 1 -16.54 -0.40 3.08
CA MET A 1 -15.14 -0.39 2.59
C MET A 1 -14.40 0.60 3.46
N VAL A 2 -13.13 0.38 3.78
CA VAL A 2 -12.37 1.42 4.49
C VAL A 2 -12.12 2.57 3.51
N ASP A 3 -12.26 3.80 3.99
CA ASP A 3 -11.82 5.00 3.28
C ASP A 3 -10.55 5.50 3.97
N LEU A 4 -9.44 5.46 3.24
CA LEU A 4 -8.13 5.80 3.78
C LEU A 4 -7.90 7.31 3.79
N ASP A 5 -8.59 8.08 2.94
CA ASP A 5 -8.54 9.53 2.97
C ASP A 5 -9.29 10.06 4.20
N GLU A 6 -10.44 9.47 4.54
CA GLU A 6 -11.15 9.80 5.79
C GLU A 6 -10.32 9.46 7.04
N ARG A 7 -9.41 8.48 6.94
CA ARG A 7 -8.63 7.98 8.07
C ARG A 7 -7.28 8.67 8.27
N TYR A 8 -6.59 9.00 7.18
CA TYR A 8 -5.21 9.50 7.22
C TYR A 8 -5.07 10.89 6.57
N GLY A 9 -6.16 11.45 6.05
CA GLY A 9 -6.12 12.70 5.28
C GLY A 9 -5.53 12.48 3.89
N GLU A 10 -4.99 13.56 3.31
CA GLU A 10 -4.34 13.52 2.01
C GLU A 10 -2.88 13.09 2.13
N GLY A 11 -2.42 12.24 1.21
CA GLY A 11 -1.01 11.86 1.13
C GLY A 11 -0.66 10.75 2.12
N TRP A 12 -0.82 9.51 1.71
CA TRP A 12 -0.47 8.33 2.50
C TRP A 12 0.04 7.19 1.61
N CYS A 13 0.83 6.31 2.20
CA CYS A 13 1.19 5.03 1.61
C CYS A 13 0.88 3.92 2.61
N VAL A 14 0.22 2.86 2.14
CA VAL A 14 0.03 1.62 2.90
C VAL A 14 0.75 0.50 2.18
N THR A 15 1.64 -0.18 2.90
CA THR A 15 2.40 -1.32 2.39
C THR A 15 2.03 -2.59 3.13
N LEU A 16 1.69 -3.63 2.37
CA LEU A 16 1.38 -4.96 2.83
C LEU A 16 2.54 -5.88 2.46
N ALA A 17 2.99 -6.71 3.40
CA ALA A 17 4.02 -7.70 3.12
C ALA A 17 3.72 -9.01 3.83
N ARG A 18 3.97 -10.14 3.19
CA ARG A 18 3.85 -11.46 3.83
C ARG A 18 5.09 -11.81 4.66
N ARG A 19 5.37 -10.97 5.65
CA ARG A 19 6.50 -11.04 6.58
C ARG A 19 6.12 -10.61 8.00
N PRO A 20 6.90 -11.01 9.02
CA PRO A 20 6.77 -10.46 10.37
C PRO A 20 7.00 -8.95 10.41
N VAL A 21 6.24 -8.24 11.24
CA VAL A 21 6.28 -6.77 11.39
C VAL A 21 7.69 -6.22 11.56
N THR A 22 8.50 -6.84 12.43
CA THR A 22 9.86 -6.37 12.74
C THR A 22 10.79 -6.45 11.52
N GLU A 23 10.62 -7.49 10.71
CA GLU A 23 11.40 -7.70 9.50
C GLU A 23 10.92 -6.75 8.39
N THR A 24 9.61 -6.57 8.24
CA THR A 24 9.02 -5.60 7.32
C THR A 24 9.54 -4.19 7.61
N LEU A 25 9.46 -3.72 8.86
CA LEU A 25 9.98 -2.42 9.26
C LEU A 25 11.48 -2.27 8.98
N ALA A 26 12.28 -3.32 9.24
CA ALA A 26 13.72 -3.29 8.98
C ALA A 26 14.04 -3.19 7.49
N LEU A 27 13.32 -3.94 6.64
CA LEU A 27 13.46 -3.87 5.18
C LEU A 27 12.98 -2.52 4.61
N MET A 28 12.07 -1.84 5.31
CA MET A 28 11.64 -0.47 5.01
C MET A 28 12.49 0.60 5.70
N GLY A 29 13.69 0.24 6.21
CA GLY A 29 14.69 1.20 6.68
C GLY A 29 14.60 1.59 8.16
N VAL A 30 13.77 0.93 8.97
CA VAL A 30 13.71 1.20 10.40
C VAL A 30 14.66 0.29 11.15
N GLU A 31 15.70 0.88 11.75
CA GLU A 31 16.72 0.18 12.53
C GLU A 31 16.07 -0.77 13.56
N PRO A 32 16.37 -2.09 13.55
CA PRO A 32 15.71 -3.07 14.43
C PRO A 32 15.73 -2.71 15.92
N GLY A 33 16.82 -2.09 16.39
CA GLY A 33 16.98 -1.67 17.78
C GLY A 33 16.17 -0.42 18.17
N SER A 34 15.68 0.35 17.20
CA SER A 34 14.90 1.58 17.43
C SER A 34 13.38 1.36 17.33
N GLN A 35 12.94 0.17 16.88
CA GLN A 35 11.53 -0.15 16.75
C GLN A 35 10.85 -0.26 18.13
N GLY A 36 9.71 0.38 18.30
CA GLY A 36 8.96 0.40 19.55
C GLY A 36 7.45 0.50 19.36
N ASP A 37 6.69 0.42 20.44
CA ASP A 37 5.25 0.63 20.40
C ASP A 37 4.94 2.10 20.08
N VAL A 38 3.97 2.33 19.20
CA VAL A 38 3.57 3.66 18.70
C VAL A 38 2.05 3.75 18.61
N ASP A 39 1.49 4.97 18.55
CA ASP A 39 0.11 5.16 18.11
C ASP A 39 0.04 5.15 16.57
N ALA A 40 -1.03 4.56 16.03
CA ALA A 40 -1.31 4.56 14.59
C ALA A 40 -1.64 5.97 14.06
N LEU A 41 -2.22 6.80 14.93
CA LEU A 41 -2.70 8.15 14.61
C LEU A 41 -1.67 9.23 14.93
N ASP A 42 -0.55 8.91 15.59
CA ASP A 42 0.59 9.84 15.73
C ASP A 42 1.25 10.19 14.38
N GLY A 43 0.76 9.59 13.30
CA GLY A 43 1.01 9.98 11.92
C GLY A 43 0.15 11.14 11.41
N GLU A 44 -0.95 11.49 12.08
CA GLU A 44 -1.74 12.68 11.76
C GLU A 44 -1.03 13.94 12.25
N GLY A 45 -0.65 14.81 11.32
CA GLY A 45 -0.56 16.24 11.60
C GLY A 45 0.67 16.76 12.33
N ALA A 46 1.78 16.03 12.38
CA ALA A 46 3.06 16.67 12.64
C ALA A 46 3.67 17.10 11.30
N GLU A 47 4.11 18.35 11.22
CA GLU A 47 5.19 18.80 10.34
C GLU A 47 6.44 17.93 10.59
N ALA A 48 6.38 16.66 10.23
CA ALA A 48 7.46 15.70 10.42
C ALA A 48 8.50 16.02 9.36
N ASP A 49 9.34 16.98 9.70
CA ASP A 49 10.65 17.18 9.11
C ASP A 49 11.30 15.80 8.97
N PRO A 50 11.83 15.44 7.79
CA PRO A 50 12.37 14.12 7.52
C PRO A 50 13.29 13.64 8.66
N PRO A 51 13.22 12.34 9.01
CA PRO A 51 12.78 11.24 8.13
C PRO A 51 11.34 10.74 8.34
N ALA A 52 10.82 9.98 7.36
CA ALA A 52 9.48 9.40 7.39
C ALA A 52 9.30 8.42 8.58
N ARG A 53 8.21 8.60 9.33
CA ARG A 53 7.83 7.69 10.42
C ARG A 53 6.94 6.58 9.85
N LEU A 54 7.36 5.33 10.08
CA LEU A 54 6.59 4.15 9.69
C LEU A 54 5.89 3.57 10.93
N THR A 55 4.61 3.24 10.79
CA THR A 55 3.87 2.47 11.80
C THR A 55 3.39 1.18 11.17
N ALA A 56 3.58 0.05 11.84
CA ALA A 56 3.30 -1.26 11.32
C ALA A 56 2.63 -2.17 12.34
N ARG A 57 1.88 -3.14 11.83
CA ARG A 57 1.21 -4.15 12.65
C ARG A 57 1.05 -5.46 11.91
N ALA A 58 0.78 -6.51 12.68
CA ALA A 58 0.47 -7.81 12.13
C ALA A 58 -1.00 -7.86 11.69
N LEU A 59 -1.23 -8.54 10.58
CA LEU A 59 -2.52 -8.94 10.03
C LEU A 59 -2.63 -10.47 9.98
N PRO A 60 -3.84 -11.02 9.83
CA PRO A 60 -4.04 -12.47 9.63
C PRO A 60 -3.25 -13.01 8.43
N GLY A 61 -2.95 -14.32 8.44
CA GLY A 61 -2.32 -15.00 7.30
C GLY A 61 -0.82 -14.74 7.13
N GLY A 62 -0.16 -14.17 8.15
CA GLY A 62 1.27 -13.84 8.12
C GLY A 62 1.58 -12.55 7.37
N TRP A 63 0.57 -11.71 7.16
CA TRP A 63 0.73 -10.37 6.60
C TRP A 63 1.14 -9.39 7.70
N SER A 64 1.92 -8.40 7.31
CA SER A 64 2.11 -7.15 8.04
C SER A 64 1.57 -6.01 7.19
N LEU A 65 1.03 -5.00 7.84
CA LEU A 65 0.61 -3.74 7.25
C LEU A 65 1.49 -2.63 7.82
N VAL A 66 1.99 -1.75 6.96
CA VAL A 66 2.75 -0.56 7.30
C VAL A 66 2.02 0.66 6.75
N VAL A 67 1.92 1.73 7.53
CA VAL A 67 1.36 3.02 7.14
C VAL A 67 2.46 4.07 7.22
N GLU A 68 2.53 4.88 6.16
CA GLU A 68 3.38 6.06 6.03
C GLU A 68 2.48 7.29 5.89
N THR A 69 2.68 8.29 6.75
CA THR A 69 1.87 9.53 6.81
C THR A 69 2.79 10.76 6.86
N SER A 70 3.63 10.92 5.83
CA SER A 70 4.40 12.15 5.51
C SER A 70 5.24 11.85 4.27
N GLY A 71 4.77 12.28 3.10
CA GLY A 71 5.37 11.96 1.80
C GLY A 71 6.41 12.96 1.29
N MET A 72 6.89 13.88 2.14
CA MET A 72 7.73 15.01 1.71
C MET A 72 9.03 14.57 1.02
N THR A 73 9.55 13.39 1.36
CA THR A 73 10.76 12.80 0.76
C THR A 73 10.48 11.56 -0.09
N GLY A 74 9.20 11.31 -0.43
CA GLY A 74 8.72 10.08 -1.04
C GLY A 74 8.37 8.99 -0.02
N TRP A 75 7.82 7.88 -0.50
CA TRP A 75 7.33 6.77 0.30
C TRP A 75 8.28 5.58 0.19
N ALA A 76 8.60 4.92 1.30
CA ALA A 76 9.45 3.73 1.28
C ALA A 76 8.75 2.59 0.50
N GLY A 77 7.44 2.45 0.68
CA GLY A 77 6.59 1.47 0.02
C GLY A 77 6.52 1.59 -1.51
N THR A 78 6.81 2.75 -2.09
CA THR A 78 6.80 2.91 -3.56
C THR A 78 8.11 2.53 -4.23
N ARG A 79 9.16 2.24 -3.46
CA ARG A 79 10.48 1.90 -4.00
C ARG A 79 10.53 0.44 -4.43
N SER A 80 10.95 0.20 -5.66
CA SER A 80 11.08 -1.15 -6.23
C SER A 80 11.94 -2.08 -5.39
N GLU A 81 13.09 -1.59 -4.92
CA GLU A 81 14.05 -2.36 -4.12
C GLU A 81 13.47 -2.76 -2.76
N VAL A 82 12.59 -1.94 -2.18
CA VAL A 82 11.90 -2.25 -0.92
C VAL A 82 10.86 -3.34 -1.17
N LEU A 83 10.02 -3.20 -2.19
CA LEU A 83 8.99 -4.19 -2.51
C LEU A 83 9.57 -5.54 -2.96
N GLU A 84 10.68 -5.53 -3.70
CA GLU A 84 11.43 -6.73 -4.05
C GLU A 84 12.01 -7.38 -2.79
N ALA A 85 12.66 -6.63 -1.90
CA ALA A 85 13.16 -7.18 -0.64
C ALA A 85 12.03 -7.76 0.24
N LEU A 86 10.91 -7.04 0.37
CA LEU A 86 9.74 -7.48 1.13
C LEU A 86 9.11 -8.75 0.56
N SER A 87 9.05 -8.89 -0.76
CA SER A 87 8.47 -10.06 -1.44
C SER A 87 9.44 -11.23 -1.64
N ALA A 88 10.74 -11.06 -1.38
CA ALA A 88 11.74 -12.12 -1.56
C ALA A 88 11.43 -13.40 -0.76
N ALA A 89 12.10 -14.51 -1.12
CA ALA A 89 11.95 -15.82 -0.48
C ALA A 89 10.53 -16.42 -0.60
N GLY A 90 9.92 -16.29 -1.78
CA GLY A 90 8.58 -16.81 -2.07
C GLY A 90 7.43 -16.04 -1.40
N GLY A 91 7.70 -14.81 -0.94
CA GLY A 91 6.70 -13.93 -0.33
C GLY A 91 5.95 -13.08 -1.37
N ALA A 92 5.12 -12.17 -0.85
CA ALA A 92 4.41 -11.16 -1.64
C ALA A 92 4.42 -9.83 -0.88
N ALA A 93 4.47 -8.73 -1.63
CA ALA A 93 4.35 -7.38 -1.12
C ALA A 93 3.47 -6.53 -2.04
N CYS A 94 2.67 -5.65 -1.46
CA CYS A 94 1.74 -4.79 -2.19
C CYS A 94 1.74 -3.42 -1.53
N SER A 95 1.95 -2.35 -2.31
CA SER A 95 1.77 -0.98 -1.80
C SER A 95 0.63 -0.32 -2.51
N LEU A 96 -0.13 0.48 -1.77
CA LEU A 96 -1.16 1.36 -2.28
C LEU A 96 -0.87 2.76 -1.77
N THR A 97 -0.88 3.73 -2.67
CA THR A 97 -0.45 5.10 -2.37
C THR A 97 -1.48 6.06 -2.93
N ALA A 98 -1.89 7.04 -2.14
CA ALA A 98 -2.61 8.21 -2.59
C ALA A 98 -1.75 9.44 -2.30
N GLY A 99 -1.42 10.24 -3.31
CA GLY A 99 -0.51 11.37 -3.15
C GLY A 99 -0.53 12.38 -4.29
N PRO A 100 0.19 13.50 -4.16
CA PRO A 100 0.25 14.56 -5.15
C PRO A 100 1.03 14.07 -6.39
N GLY A 101 0.32 13.42 -7.31
CA GLY A 101 0.89 12.93 -8.55
C GLY A 101 0.13 11.75 -9.13
N GLN A 102 -0.20 10.74 -8.32
CA GLN A 102 -0.95 9.57 -8.79
C GLN A 102 -1.41 8.67 -7.63
N ASP A 103 -2.59 8.07 -7.80
CA ASP A 103 -3.07 6.95 -6.98
C ASP A 103 -2.58 5.65 -7.62
N GLU A 104 -1.80 4.86 -6.92
CA GLU A 104 -1.19 3.65 -7.51
C GLU A 104 -1.18 2.44 -6.57
N VAL A 105 -1.24 1.26 -7.18
CA VAL A 105 -1.00 -0.04 -6.57
C VAL A 105 0.22 -0.67 -7.21
N LEU A 106 1.20 -1.01 -6.39
CA LEU A 106 2.39 -1.76 -6.77
C LEU A 106 2.30 -3.16 -6.17
N TYR A 107 2.72 -4.18 -6.91
CA TYR A 107 2.75 -5.55 -6.39
C TYR A 107 4.00 -6.28 -6.84
N ALA A 108 4.64 -6.92 -5.87
CA ALA A 108 5.81 -7.75 -6.03
C ALA A 108 5.59 -9.15 -5.44
N GLU A 109 6.15 -10.16 -6.09
CA GLU A 109 6.09 -11.56 -5.65
C GLU A 109 7.45 -12.21 -5.91
N ASP A 110 7.93 -12.98 -4.94
CA ASP A 110 9.22 -13.68 -5.01
C ASP A 110 10.41 -12.79 -5.43
N GLY A 111 10.46 -11.58 -4.88
CA GLY A 111 11.56 -10.64 -5.10
C GLY A 111 11.55 -9.95 -6.46
N ARG A 112 10.39 -9.90 -7.13
CA ARG A 112 10.24 -9.22 -8.42
C ARG A 112 9.01 -8.35 -8.42
N MET A 113 9.16 -7.10 -8.88
CA MET A 113 8.03 -6.24 -9.16
C MET A 113 7.25 -6.78 -10.37
N LEU A 114 5.99 -7.16 -10.15
CA LEU A 114 5.15 -7.75 -11.19
C LEU A 114 4.27 -6.72 -11.87
N ILE A 115 3.64 -5.83 -11.11
CA ILE A 115 2.73 -4.82 -11.67
C ILE A 115 2.85 -3.45 -11.02
N TRP A 116 2.54 -2.46 -11.84
CA TRP A 116 2.11 -1.12 -11.46
C TRP A 116 0.70 -0.93 -12.01
N PHE A 117 -0.22 -0.46 -11.16
CA PHE A 117 -1.62 -0.25 -11.53
C PHE A 117 -2.14 1.08 -10.99
N GLU A 118 -2.66 1.93 -11.87
CA GLU A 118 -3.39 3.12 -11.44
C GLU A 118 -4.90 2.88 -11.58
N PRO A 119 -5.67 2.87 -10.46
CA PRO A 119 -7.07 2.49 -10.49
C PRO A 119 -8.01 3.47 -11.19
N VAL A 120 -7.68 4.77 -11.21
CA VAL A 120 -8.58 5.83 -11.71
C VAL A 120 -8.76 5.76 -13.22
N THR A 121 -7.68 5.56 -13.98
CA THR A 121 -7.69 5.34 -15.43
C THR A 121 -7.59 3.86 -15.80
N ALA A 122 -7.52 2.98 -14.81
CA ALA A 122 -7.29 1.54 -14.96
C ALA A 122 -6.04 1.20 -15.80
N SER A 123 -4.99 2.02 -15.68
CA SER A 123 -3.73 1.80 -16.38
C SER A 123 -2.94 0.69 -15.70
N LEU A 124 -2.65 -0.40 -16.41
CA LEU A 124 -1.95 -1.58 -15.90
C LEU A 124 -0.69 -1.86 -16.71
N ALA A 125 0.46 -1.90 -16.03
CA ALA A 125 1.76 -2.21 -16.62
C ALA A 125 2.55 -3.23 -15.77
N GLY A 126 3.62 -3.78 -16.34
CA GLY A 126 4.52 -4.73 -15.68
C GLY A 126 4.51 -6.12 -16.31
N GLU A 127 5.54 -6.92 -16.00
CA GLU A 127 5.72 -8.26 -16.58
C GLU A 127 4.63 -9.26 -16.14
N GLY A 128 3.98 -9.00 -15.00
CA GLY A 128 2.88 -9.79 -14.47
C GLY A 128 1.49 -9.31 -14.90
N ALA A 129 1.37 -8.24 -15.71
CA ALA A 129 0.09 -7.59 -15.99
C ALA A 129 -1.01 -8.54 -16.50
N ASP A 130 -0.67 -9.49 -17.36
CA ASP A 130 -1.63 -10.44 -17.93
C ASP A 130 -2.32 -11.31 -16.86
N ARG A 131 -1.64 -11.61 -15.74
CA ARG A 131 -2.21 -12.35 -14.60
C ARG A 131 -3.34 -11.57 -13.93
N PHE A 132 -3.25 -10.24 -13.90
CA PHE A 132 -4.15 -9.37 -13.13
C PHE A 132 -5.19 -8.67 -13.99
N ARG A 133 -4.95 -8.54 -15.31
CA ARG A 133 -5.86 -7.88 -16.26
C ARG A 133 -7.29 -8.42 -16.18
N GLY A 134 -7.50 -9.71 -16.40
CA GLY A 134 -8.83 -10.30 -16.38
C GLY A 134 -9.56 -10.14 -15.03
N PRO A 135 -8.93 -10.39 -13.88
CA PRO A 135 -9.50 -10.07 -12.56
C PRO A 135 -9.91 -8.60 -12.38
N LEU A 136 -9.04 -7.65 -12.75
CA LEU A 136 -9.30 -6.21 -12.63
C LEU A 136 -10.46 -5.77 -13.55
N GLU A 137 -10.45 -6.20 -14.81
CA GLU A 137 -11.52 -5.91 -15.77
C GLU A 137 -12.88 -6.44 -15.28
N ARG A 138 -12.93 -7.65 -14.72
CA ARG A 138 -14.16 -8.22 -14.14
C ARG A 138 -14.67 -7.45 -12.93
N ALA A 139 -13.79 -6.72 -12.23
CA ALA A 139 -14.17 -5.87 -11.12
C ALA A 139 -14.61 -4.47 -11.56
N GLY A 140 -14.58 -4.17 -12.87
CA GLY A 140 -15.01 -2.88 -13.42
C GLY A 140 -13.88 -1.93 -13.81
N PHE A 141 -12.60 -2.34 -13.61
CA PHE A 141 -11.43 -1.57 -14.06
C PHE A 141 -11.17 -1.77 -15.56
N LEU A 142 -12.17 -1.43 -16.37
CA LEU A 142 -12.10 -1.45 -17.81
C LEU A 142 -12.77 -0.17 -18.32
N PRO A 143 -11.98 0.85 -18.68
CA PRO A 143 -12.54 2.10 -19.17
C PRO A 143 -13.29 1.89 -20.48
N ASP A 144 -14.42 2.57 -20.65
CA ASP A 144 -15.13 2.62 -21.92
C ASP A 144 -14.41 3.52 -22.94
N ALA A 145 -15.04 3.75 -24.09
CA ALA A 145 -14.47 4.59 -25.16
C ALA A 145 -14.25 6.05 -24.74
N ASP A 146 -14.95 6.52 -23.70
CA ASP A 146 -14.84 7.87 -23.14
C ASP A 146 -13.86 7.90 -21.94
N GLY A 147 -13.24 6.77 -21.60
CA GLY A 147 -12.31 6.64 -20.48
C GLY A 147 -13.00 6.51 -19.12
N ARG A 148 -14.29 6.21 -19.08
CA ARG A 148 -15.06 6.08 -17.83
C ARG A 148 -15.02 4.63 -17.33
N LEU A 149 -14.83 4.46 -16.03
CA LEU A 149 -14.92 3.14 -15.38
C LEU A 149 -16.37 2.64 -15.35
N ASP A 150 -16.54 1.37 -14.96
CA ASP A 150 -17.87 0.82 -14.71
C ASP A 150 -18.67 1.71 -13.72
N ALA A 151 -19.99 1.80 -13.93
CA ALA A 151 -20.88 2.65 -13.14
C ALA A 151 -20.85 2.35 -11.63
N ALA A 152 -20.43 1.14 -11.22
CA ALA A 152 -20.24 0.78 -9.82
C ALA A 152 -18.97 1.39 -9.20
N LEU A 153 -17.94 1.66 -10.01
CA LEU A 153 -16.66 2.23 -9.57
C LEU A 153 -16.59 3.74 -9.74
N GLU A 154 -17.21 4.26 -10.79
CA GLU A 154 -17.17 5.70 -11.13
C GLU A 154 -17.52 6.67 -10.00
N PRO A 155 -18.51 6.42 -9.12
CA PRO A 155 -18.82 7.35 -8.02
C PRO A 155 -17.86 7.23 -6.83
N LEU A 156 -16.93 6.27 -6.82
CA LEU A 156 -16.06 6.01 -5.68
C LEU A 156 -14.84 6.94 -5.68
N PRO A 157 -14.38 7.40 -4.50
CA PRO A 157 -13.11 8.12 -4.39
C PRO A 157 -11.91 7.21 -4.69
N GLY A 158 -10.79 7.81 -5.08
CA GLY A 158 -9.55 7.11 -5.43
C GLY A 158 -9.05 6.18 -4.32
N SER A 159 -9.13 6.61 -3.06
CA SER A 159 -8.82 5.80 -1.87
C SER A 159 -9.58 4.47 -1.83
N GLN A 160 -10.86 4.46 -2.21
CA GLN A 160 -11.68 3.26 -2.25
C GLN A 160 -11.35 2.39 -3.46
N LEU A 161 -11.05 3.01 -4.62
CA LEU A 161 -10.57 2.27 -5.79
C LEU A 161 -9.25 1.53 -5.50
N LEU A 162 -8.32 2.18 -4.76
CA LEU A 162 -7.07 1.56 -4.29
C LEU A 162 -7.33 0.33 -3.41
N VAL A 163 -8.26 0.44 -2.45
CA VAL A 163 -8.63 -0.68 -1.57
C VAL A 163 -9.22 -1.86 -2.35
N ILE A 164 -10.08 -1.60 -3.35
CA ILE A 164 -10.63 -2.64 -4.22
C ILE A 164 -9.51 -3.31 -5.03
N ALA A 165 -8.63 -2.51 -5.63
CA ALA A 165 -7.52 -3.00 -6.44
C ALA A 165 -6.60 -3.93 -5.64
N VAL A 166 -6.31 -3.58 -4.38
CA VAL A 166 -5.49 -4.40 -3.47
C VAL A 166 -6.16 -5.72 -3.12
N GLU A 167 -7.48 -5.75 -2.92
CA GLU A 167 -8.20 -7.01 -2.69
C GLU A 167 -8.06 -7.95 -3.89
N ILE A 168 -8.06 -7.41 -5.11
CA ILE A 168 -7.91 -8.19 -6.35
C ILE A 168 -6.46 -8.67 -6.55
N VAL A 169 -5.49 -7.78 -6.31
CA VAL A 169 -4.08 -8.02 -6.62
C VAL A 169 -3.41 -8.86 -5.53
N ALA A 170 -3.55 -8.47 -4.27
CA ALA A 170 -2.93 -9.14 -3.14
C ALA A 170 -3.81 -10.26 -2.53
N GLY A 171 -5.09 -10.34 -2.93
CA GLY A 171 -6.04 -11.27 -2.32
C GLY A 171 -6.37 -10.93 -0.87
N LEU A 172 -6.11 -9.69 -0.44
CA LEU A 172 -6.28 -9.24 0.95
C LEU A 172 -7.34 -8.14 1.03
N ARG A 173 -8.46 -8.47 1.66
CA ARG A 173 -9.52 -7.50 1.92
C ARG A 173 -9.14 -6.61 3.11
N LEU A 174 -8.94 -5.32 2.86
CA LEU A 174 -8.72 -4.32 3.90
C LEU A 174 -10.05 -3.82 4.46
N THR A 175 -10.24 -4.03 5.76
CA THR A 175 -11.39 -3.53 6.52
C THR A 175 -10.93 -2.54 7.59
N ALA A 176 -11.85 -1.86 8.27
CA ALA A 176 -11.51 -0.90 9.33
C ALA A 176 -10.66 -1.57 10.44
N GLU A 177 -10.97 -2.82 10.76
CA GLU A 177 -10.28 -3.62 11.78
C GLU A 177 -8.80 -3.88 11.42
N ALA A 178 -8.45 -3.87 10.12
CA ALA A 178 -7.07 -3.99 9.67
C ALA A 178 -6.20 -2.82 10.17
N PHE A 179 -6.81 -1.71 10.59
CA PHE A 179 -6.13 -0.53 11.10
C PHE A 179 -6.35 -0.31 12.62
N GLU A 180 -6.98 -1.25 13.32
CA GLU A 180 -7.22 -1.19 14.77
C GLU A 180 -6.38 -2.19 15.56
N GLY A 181 -5.63 -1.73 16.55
CA GLY A 181 -4.90 -2.61 17.47
C GLY A 181 -3.53 -2.06 17.86
N PRO A 182 -2.64 -2.91 18.39
CA PRO A 182 -1.29 -2.48 18.77
C PRO A 182 -0.43 -2.27 17.52
N TRP A 183 0.33 -1.18 17.54
CA TRP A 183 1.24 -0.77 16.48
C TRP A 183 2.68 -0.74 16.97
N ARG A 184 3.59 -1.06 16.06
CA ARG A 184 5.03 -0.94 16.23
C ARG A 184 5.57 -0.04 15.15
N GLY A 185 6.48 0.86 15.47
CA GLY A 185 7.01 1.79 14.48
C GLY A 185 8.41 2.28 14.80
N GLY A 186 8.87 3.18 13.94
CA GLY A 186 10.14 3.86 14.07
C GLY A 186 10.39 4.79 12.89
N VAL A 187 11.57 5.40 12.88
CA VAL A 187 11.98 6.34 11.83
C VAL A 187 12.72 5.57 10.75
N SER A 188 12.31 5.74 9.49
CA SER A 188 12.98 5.13 8.34
C SER A 188 14.17 5.98 7.89
N GLU A 189 15.29 5.35 7.59
CA GLU A 189 16.49 6.03 7.05
C GLU A 189 16.57 5.98 5.51
N LEU A 190 15.51 5.53 4.84
CA LEU A 190 15.45 5.41 3.38
C LEU A 190 15.14 6.74 2.69
#